data_AF-A0A4U9D789-F1
#
_entry.id   AF-A0A4U9D789-F1
#
_cell.length_a   1.000
_cell.length_b   1.000
_cell.length_c   1.000
_cell.angle_alpha   90.00
_cell.angle_beta   90.00
_cell.angle_gamma   90.00
#
_symmetry.space_group_name_H-M   'P 1'
#
loop_
_entity.id
_entity.type
_entity.pdbx_description
1 polymer ?
#
loop_
_entity_poly.entity_id
_entity_poly.type
_entity_poly.pdbx_seq_one_letter_code
_entity_poly.pdbx_strand_id
1 'polypeptide(L)'
;MCSMLSIMAFLLVAAPKTSGTLPVDSLGGTGIFTAILVAIYCVEMMRFLKAHNIGIRLPDQVPPMIKNSFDLLIPVLVVVLTLYPLSLFIQHQFDMLIPQAIMSVFKPLVSAADSLPAILLAVLIGHLLWFAGIHGAAIVSGMLQMFWLTNLGMNQQALAQGAPLPHIFYGGVLDVLHCDRRLRRHHGAGYLLSAQPLGPSAVYWPSERGTEPV
;
A
#
# COMPACT_ATOMS: atom_id res chain seq x y z
N MET A 1 -15.08 -7.92 11.11
CA MET A 1 -15.94 -6.71 11.14
C MET A 1 -15.13 -5.44 10.86
N CYS A 2 -14.13 -5.07 11.68
CA CYS A 2 -13.36 -3.83 11.47
C CYS A 2 -12.58 -3.77 10.14
N SER A 3 -12.10 -4.92 9.62
CA SER A 3 -11.41 -4.99 8.33
C SER A 3 -12.28 -4.57 7.15
N MET A 4 -13.52 -5.06 7.08
CA MET A 4 -14.47 -4.70 6.02
C MET A 4 -14.86 -3.22 6.11
N LEU A 5 -15.05 -2.70 7.33
CA LEU A 5 -15.32 -1.28 7.56
C LEU A 5 -14.16 -0.41 7.04
N SER A 6 -12.92 -0.79 7.35
CA SER A 6 -11.72 -0.07 6.88
C SER A 6 -11.59 -0.07 5.36
N ILE A 7 -11.92 -1.18 4.69
CA ILE A 7 -11.91 -1.24 3.22
C ILE A 7 -12.96 -0.30 2.65
N MET A 8 -14.19 -0.33 3.17
CA MET A 8 -15.23 0.59 2.71
C MET A 8 -14.87 2.06 2.96
N ALA A 9 -14.33 2.36 4.14
CA ALA A 9 -13.86 3.71 4.50
C ALA A 9 -12.75 4.20 3.56
N PHE A 10 -11.79 3.33 3.23
CA PHE A 10 -10.73 3.66 2.28
C PHE A 10 -11.27 3.90 0.88
N LEU A 11 -12.16 3.06 0.37
CA LEU A 11 -12.77 3.22 -0.96
C LEU A 11 -13.59 4.52 -1.08
N LEU A 12 -14.31 4.89 -0.01
CA LEU A 12 -15.07 6.14 0.05
C LEU A 12 -14.16 7.38 -0.13
N VAL A 13 -12.93 7.30 0.39
CA VAL A 13 -11.96 8.38 0.36
C VAL A 13 -11.07 8.35 -0.90
N ALA A 14 -10.69 7.16 -1.35
CA ALA A 14 -9.67 6.97 -2.38
C ALA A 14 -10.21 7.10 -3.81
N ALA A 15 -11.46 6.68 -4.05
CA ALA A 15 -12.05 6.65 -5.38
C ALA A 15 -13.44 7.32 -5.39
N PRO A 16 -13.53 8.65 -5.16
CA PRO A 16 -14.81 9.34 -5.32
C PRO A 16 -15.21 9.29 -6.79
N LYS A 17 -16.45 8.85 -7.04
CA LYS A 17 -17.01 8.79 -8.38
C LYS A 17 -17.12 10.20 -8.94
N THR A 18 -16.30 10.50 -9.95
CA THR A 18 -16.32 11.77 -10.67
C THR A 18 -16.73 11.48 -12.11
N SER A 19 -17.85 12.07 -12.55
CA SER A 19 -18.31 12.05 -13.95
C SER A 19 -18.36 10.65 -14.61
N GLY A 20 -18.83 9.63 -13.87
CA GLY A 20 -19.03 8.28 -14.41
C GLY A 20 -17.80 7.37 -14.41
N THR A 21 -16.62 7.89 -14.04
CA THR A 21 -15.38 7.11 -13.91
C THR A 21 -14.91 7.04 -12.46
N LEU A 22 -14.23 5.94 -12.11
CA LEU A 22 -13.60 5.76 -10.80
C LEU A 22 -12.08 5.93 -10.97
N PRO A 23 -11.47 6.98 -10.40
CA PRO A 23 -10.03 7.14 -10.45
C PRO A 23 -9.37 6.02 -9.62
N VAL A 24 -8.56 5.19 -10.27
CA VAL A 24 -7.89 4.04 -9.64
C VAL A 24 -6.46 4.36 -9.19
N ASP A 25 -5.95 5.56 -9.48
CA ASP A 25 -4.56 5.95 -9.16
C ASP A 25 -4.27 5.91 -7.65
N SER A 26 -5.27 6.25 -6.84
CA SER A 26 -5.20 6.22 -5.38
C SER A 26 -5.23 4.80 -4.79
N LEU A 27 -5.52 3.76 -5.58
CA LEU A 27 -5.50 2.37 -5.11
C LEU A 27 -4.09 1.75 -5.15
N GLY A 28 -3.14 2.42 -5.81
CA GLY A 28 -1.74 1.99 -5.91
C GLY A 28 -0.84 2.61 -4.83
N GLY A 29 0.42 2.87 -5.20
CA GLY A 29 1.46 3.40 -4.29
C GLY A 29 1.07 4.67 -3.52
N THR A 30 0.25 5.52 -4.15
CA THR A 30 -0.22 6.79 -3.57
C THR A 30 -1.19 6.60 -2.41
N GLY A 31 -1.94 5.50 -2.39
CA GLY A 31 -2.95 5.22 -1.37
C GLY A 31 -2.45 4.65 -0.06
N ILE A 32 -1.22 4.14 -0.01
CA ILE A 32 -0.75 3.24 1.07
C ILE A 32 -0.77 3.91 2.44
N PHE A 33 -0.19 5.12 2.56
CA PHE A 33 -0.19 5.86 3.82
C PHE A 33 -1.62 6.17 4.29
N THR A 34 -2.50 6.51 3.34
CA THR A 34 -3.91 6.78 3.63
C THR A 34 -4.63 5.52 4.08
N ALA A 35 -4.37 4.37 3.45
CA ALA A 35 -4.93 3.09 3.83
C ALA A 35 -4.55 2.71 5.27
N ILE A 36 -3.29 2.93 5.67
CA ILE A 36 -2.82 2.68 7.05
C ILE A 36 -3.53 3.60 8.04
N LEU A 37 -3.58 4.91 7.76
CA LEU A 37 -4.24 5.89 8.64
C LEU A 37 -5.73 5.60 8.81
N VAL A 38 -6.43 5.30 7.70
CA VAL A 38 -7.86 4.95 7.71
C VAL A 38 -8.08 3.64 8.46
N ALA A 39 -7.20 2.65 8.30
CA ALA A 39 -7.31 1.39 9.04
C ALA A 39 -7.18 1.59 10.56
N ILE A 40 -6.19 2.35 11.00
CA ILE A 40 -6.01 2.70 12.42
C ILE A 40 -7.23 3.47 12.93
N TYR A 41 -7.68 4.48 12.18
CA TYR A 41 -8.86 5.26 12.51
C TYR A 41 -10.11 4.39 12.70
N CYS A 42 -10.41 3.49 11.75
CA CYS A 42 -11.55 2.60 11.84
C CYS A 42 -11.47 1.65 13.03
N VAL A 43 -10.29 1.13 13.36
CA VAL A 43 -10.09 0.23 14.51
C VAL A 43 -10.27 0.98 15.83
N GLU A 44 -9.66 2.15 15.98
CA GLU A 44 -9.77 2.96 17.20
C GLU A 44 -11.18 3.52 17.41
N MET A 45 -11.83 3.99 16.34
CA MET A 45 -13.22 4.43 16.40
C MET A 45 -14.15 3.28 16.82
N MET A 46 -13.96 2.08 16.27
CA MET A 46 -14.71 0.89 16.68
C MET A 46 -14.46 0.52 18.14
N ARG A 47 -13.21 0.61 18.61
CA ARG A 47 -12.85 0.40 20.03
C ARG A 47 -13.55 1.42 20.93
N PHE A 48 -13.55 2.69 20.54
CA PHE A 48 -14.18 3.78 21.27
C PHE A 48 -15.70 3.60 21.41
N LEU A 49 -16.40 3.28 20.31
CA LEU A 49 -17.84 3.03 20.29
C LEU A 49 -18.23 1.87 21.22
N LYS A 50 -17.45 0.79 21.20
CA LYS A 50 -17.65 -0.36 22.09
C LYS A 50 -17.37 -0.04 23.55
N ALA A 51 -16.28 0.68 23.84
CA ALA A 51 -15.93 1.07 25.21
C ALA A 51 -17.01 1.94 25.87
N HIS A 52 -17.68 2.80 25.09
CA HIS A 52 -18.76 3.67 25.58
C HIS A 52 -20.15 3.04 25.49
N ASN A 53 -20.27 1.77 25.08
CA ASN A 53 -21.55 1.07 24.88
C ASN A 53 -22.52 1.84 23.96
N ILE A 54 -21.99 2.54 22.95
CA ILE A 54 -22.78 3.28 21.96
C ILE A 54 -23.20 2.29 20.88
N GLY A 55 -24.43 1.78 21.01
CA GLY A 55 -24.99 0.73 20.16
C GLY A 55 -26.51 0.78 20.14
N ILE A 56 -27.12 0.15 19.14
CA ILE A 56 -28.58 0.00 19.09
C ILE A 56 -28.96 -1.16 20.00
N ARG A 57 -29.62 -0.88 21.13
CA ARG A 57 -30.06 -1.94 22.04
C ARG A 57 -31.26 -2.67 21.46
N LEU A 58 -31.04 -3.93 21.08
CA LEU A 58 -32.06 -4.83 20.57
C LEU A 58 -32.48 -5.83 21.66
N PRO A 59 -33.77 -6.20 21.74
CA PRO A 59 -34.27 -7.17 22.72
C PRO A 59 -33.65 -8.56 22.54
N ASP A 60 -33.70 -9.41 23.57
CA ASP A 60 -33.10 -10.75 23.52
C ASP A 60 -33.78 -11.72 22.57
N GLN A 61 -34.95 -11.37 22.07
CA GLN A 61 -35.74 -12.14 21.13
C GLN A 61 -35.15 -12.15 19.71
N VAL A 62 -34.25 -11.22 19.36
CA VAL A 62 -33.66 -11.19 18.01
C VAL A 62 -32.41 -12.08 17.91
N PRO A 63 -32.27 -12.90 16.84
CA PRO A 63 -31.09 -13.72 16.60
C PRO A 63 -29.77 -12.93 16.59
N PRO A 64 -28.66 -13.53 17.04
CA PRO A 64 -27.37 -12.84 17.17
C PRO A 64 -26.82 -12.31 15.83
N MET A 65 -27.16 -12.97 14.70
CA MET A 65 -26.72 -12.52 13.38
C MET A 65 -27.33 -11.16 13.00
N ILE A 66 -28.59 -10.91 13.38
CA ILE A 66 -29.28 -9.65 13.10
C ILE A 66 -28.70 -8.54 13.99
N LYS A 67 -28.44 -8.84 15.28
CA LYS A 67 -27.80 -7.89 16.21
C LYS A 67 -26.47 -7.37 15.67
N ASN A 68 -25.61 -8.27 15.18
CA ASN A 68 -24.30 -7.92 14.64
C ASN A 68 -24.36 -6.96 13.43
N SER A 69 -25.39 -7.05 12.59
CA SER A 69 -25.55 -6.15 11.44
C SER A 69 -25.98 -4.74 11.86
N PHE A 70 -26.86 -4.62 12.85
CA PHE A 70 -27.28 -3.32 13.40
C PHE A 70 -26.16 -2.66 14.20
N ASP A 71 -25.31 -3.44 14.86
CA ASP A 71 -24.12 -2.93 15.56
C ASP A 71 -23.10 -2.29 14.59
N LEU A 72 -23.14 -2.62 13.30
CA LEU A 72 -22.31 -1.98 12.27
C LEU A 72 -22.90 -0.68 11.71
N LEU A 73 -24.21 -0.46 11.86
CA LEU A 73 -24.88 0.72 11.30
C LEU A 73 -24.30 2.03 11.88
N ILE A 74 -24.12 2.08 13.20
CA ILE A 74 -23.55 3.25 13.89
C ILE A 74 -22.10 3.50 13.44
N PRO A 75 -21.18 2.51 13.49
CA PRO A 75 -19.83 2.69 12.96
C PRO A 75 -19.78 3.19 11.52
N VAL A 76 -20.58 2.62 10.62
CA VAL A 76 -20.63 3.05 9.21
C VAL A 76 -21.08 4.50 9.10
N LEU A 77 -22.12 4.88 9.84
CA LEU A 77 -22.63 6.25 9.85
C LEU A 77 -21.57 7.24 10.36
N VAL A 78 -20.82 6.89 11.42
CA VAL A 78 -19.73 7.73 11.92
C VAL A 78 -18.61 7.87 10.88
N VAL A 79 -18.21 6.79 10.20
CA VAL A 79 -17.21 6.87 9.12
C VAL A 79 -17.66 7.81 8.01
N VAL A 80 -18.90 7.68 7.53
CA VAL A 80 -19.44 8.53 6.47
C VAL A 80 -19.50 9.98 6.94
N LEU A 81 -20.02 10.25 8.13
CA LEU A 81 -20.13 11.61 8.67
C LEU A 81 -18.78 12.29 8.99
N THR A 82 -17.69 11.53 9.07
CA THR A 82 -16.35 12.08 9.36
C THR A 82 -15.49 12.17 8.12
N LEU A 83 -15.35 11.07 7.37
CA LEU A 83 -14.46 11.00 6.21
C LEU A 83 -15.04 11.65 4.95
N TYR A 84 -16.37 11.58 4.75
CA TYR A 84 -17.00 12.19 3.58
C TYR A 84 -16.91 13.73 3.57
N PRO A 85 -17.30 14.46 4.64
CA PRO A 85 -17.14 15.92 4.63
C PRO A 85 -15.67 16.34 4.62
N LEU A 86 -14.78 15.57 5.26
CA LEU A 86 -13.34 15.81 5.15
C LEU A 86 -12.85 15.69 3.69
N SER A 87 -13.37 14.72 2.94
CA SER A 87 -13.06 14.55 1.53
C SER A 87 -13.52 15.74 0.69
N LEU A 88 -14.73 16.24 0.93
CA LEU A 88 -15.26 17.43 0.26
C LEU A 88 -14.44 18.69 0.59
N PHE A 89 -14.05 18.86 1.86
CA PHE A 89 -13.25 20.01 2.30
C PHE A 89 -11.87 20.04 1.62
N ILE A 90 -11.18 18.90 1.57
CA ILE A 90 -9.85 18.81 0.95
C ILE A 90 -9.95 19.02 -0.57
N GLN A 91 -10.96 18.46 -1.22
CA GLN A 91 -11.20 18.65 -2.65
C GLN A 91 -11.48 20.12 -2.97
N HIS A 92 -12.29 20.82 -2.16
CA HIS A 92 -12.60 22.24 -2.37
C HIS A 92 -11.38 23.16 -2.15
N GLN A 93 -10.52 22.84 -1.18
CA GLN A 93 -9.41 23.72 -0.80
C GLN A 93 -8.16 23.52 -1.66
N PHE A 94 -7.90 22.28 -2.10
CA PHE A 94 -6.62 21.91 -2.72
C PHE A 94 -6.79 21.29 -4.12
N ASP A 95 -8.01 21.09 -4.62
CA ASP A 95 -8.29 20.37 -5.89
C ASP A 95 -7.64 18.98 -5.96
N MET A 96 -7.41 18.37 -4.80
CA MET A 96 -6.71 17.09 -4.65
C MET A 96 -7.58 16.09 -3.87
N LEU A 97 -7.41 14.81 -4.17
CA LEU A 97 -7.97 13.73 -3.35
C LEU A 97 -7.19 13.60 -2.04
N ILE A 98 -7.85 13.14 -0.97
CA ILE A 98 -7.20 12.89 0.33
C ILE A 98 -5.91 12.05 0.20
N PRO A 99 -5.86 10.96 -0.59
CA PRO A 99 -4.63 10.18 -0.69
C PRO A 99 -3.46 10.95 -1.29
N GLN A 100 -3.73 11.85 -2.23
CA GLN A 100 -2.73 12.69 -2.87
C GLN A 100 -2.24 13.77 -1.90
N ALA A 101 -3.17 14.38 -1.14
CA ALA A 101 -2.84 15.37 -0.11
C ALA A 101 -1.99 14.76 1.03
N ILE A 102 -2.32 13.54 1.47
CA ILE A 102 -1.49 12.83 2.46
C ILE A 102 -0.12 12.51 1.86
N MET A 103 -0.07 11.98 0.64
CA MET A 103 1.20 11.66 -0.01
C MET A 103 2.10 12.88 -0.18
N SER A 104 1.56 14.06 -0.49
CA SER A 104 2.37 15.29 -0.63
C SER A 104 3.07 15.68 0.68
N VAL A 105 2.41 15.48 1.81
CA VAL A 105 2.98 15.69 3.15
C VAL A 105 4.06 14.65 3.47
N PHE A 106 3.85 13.38 3.09
CA PHE A 106 4.80 12.30 3.35
C PHE A 106 5.95 12.22 2.33
N LYS A 107 5.84 12.85 1.15
CA LYS A 107 6.86 12.84 0.10
C LYS A 107 8.29 13.19 0.57
N PRO A 108 8.55 14.24 1.37
CA PRO A 108 9.90 14.50 1.88
C PRO A 108 10.42 13.38 2.79
N LEU A 109 9.53 12.74 3.56
CA LEU A 109 9.89 11.61 4.41
C LEU A 109 10.23 10.36 3.57
N VAL A 110 9.42 10.07 2.54
CA VAL A 110 9.67 8.97 1.60
C VAL A 110 11.02 9.18 0.90
N SER A 111 11.29 10.40 0.43
CA SER A 111 12.57 10.73 -0.21
C SER A 111 13.76 10.63 0.75
N ALA A 112 13.60 11.02 2.02
CA ALA A 112 14.64 10.88 3.02
C ALA A 112 14.92 9.40 3.33
N ALA A 113 13.87 8.57 3.40
CA ALA A 113 13.98 7.13 3.62
C ALA A 113 14.64 6.38 2.44
N ASP A 114 14.52 6.92 1.22
CA ASP A 114 15.14 6.40 0.00
C ASP A 114 16.62 6.81 -0.17
N SER A 115 17.16 7.61 0.75
CA SER A 115 18.55 8.08 0.67
C SER A 115 19.56 6.98 1.02
N LEU A 116 20.71 6.97 0.33
CA LEU A 116 21.83 6.06 0.65
C LEU A 116 22.20 6.01 2.13
N PRO A 117 22.37 7.13 2.87
CA PRO A 117 22.68 7.07 4.30
C PRO A 117 21.57 6.41 5.12
N ALA A 118 20.29 6.64 4.79
CA ALA A 118 19.17 6.00 5.48
C ALA A 118 19.19 4.47 5.27
N ILE A 119 19.49 4.03 4.05
CA ILE A 119 19.61 2.61 3.70
C ILE A 119 20.77 1.95 4.46
N LEU A 120 21.95 2.58 4.45
CA LEU A 120 23.13 2.06 5.16
C LEU A 120 22.89 1.97 6.67
N LEU A 121 22.24 2.99 7.26
CA LEU A 121 21.87 2.97 8.66
C LEU A 121 20.86 1.85 8.98
N ALA A 122 19.85 1.66 8.14
CA ALA A 122 18.87 0.60 8.32
C ALA A 122 19.52 -0.80 8.27
N VAL A 123 20.45 -1.02 7.33
CA VAL A 123 21.21 -2.26 7.23
C VAL A 123 22.12 -2.46 8.46
N LEU A 124 22.79 -1.40 8.93
CA LEU A 124 23.63 -1.45 10.13
C LEU A 124 22.81 -1.84 11.37
N ILE A 125 21.66 -1.20 11.59
CA ILE A 125 20.74 -1.52 12.69
C ILE A 125 20.26 -2.97 12.57
N GLY A 126 19.92 -3.43 11.36
CA GLY A 126 19.52 -4.81 11.12
C GLY A 126 20.59 -5.83 11.54
N HIS A 127 21.87 -5.55 11.25
CA HIS A 127 22.97 -6.41 11.68
C HIS A 127 23.24 -6.32 13.19
N LEU A 128 23.12 -5.13 13.81
CA LEU A 128 23.24 -4.98 15.26
C LEU A 128 22.16 -5.76 16.02
N LEU A 129 20.92 -5.74 15.54
CA LEU A 129 19.83 -6.56 16.09
C LEU A 129 20.12 -8.05 15.95
N TRP A 130 20.77 -8.47 14.85
CA TRP A 130 21.21 -9.86 14.66
C TRP A 130 22.27 -10.28 15.68
N PHE A 131 23.21 -9.40 16.02
CA PHE A 131 24.18 -9.64 17.11
C PHE A 131 23.51 -9.82 18.48
N ALA A 132 22.38 -9.15 18.71
CA ALA A 132 21.55 -9.33 19.91
C ALA A 132 20.66 -10.59 19.87
N GLY A 133 20.75 -11.41 18.81
CA GLY A 133 19.94 -12.63 18.66
C GLY A 133 18.50 -12.39 18.17
N ILE A 134 18.17 -11.17 17.75
CA ILE A 134 16.86 -10.80 17.21
C ILE A 134 16.95 -10.85 15.68
N HIS A 135 15.90 -11.32 15.00
CA HIS A 135 15.84 -11.34 13.53
C HIS A 135 15.70 -9.91 12.94
N GLY A 136 16.78 -9.13 12.99
CA GLY A 136 16.80 -7.70 12.64
C GLY A 136 16.28 -7.39 11.24
N ALA A 137 16.52 -8.29 10.29
CA ALA A 137 15.99 -8.16 8.94
C ALA A 137 14.45 -8.07 8.90
N ALA A 138 13.74 -8.82 9.77
CA ALA A 138 12.27 -8.84 9.77
C ALA A 138 11.69 -7.57 10.42
N ILE A 139 12.37 -7.04 11.44
CA ILE A 139 11.96 -5.80 12.10
C ILE A 139 12.19 -4.62 11.15
N VAL A 140 13.39 -4.51 10.58
CA VAL A 140 13.75 -3.40 9.69
C VAL A 140 12.93 -3.45 8.40
N SER A 141 12.76 -4.61 7.79
CA SER A 141 11.92 -4.74 6.59
C SER A 141 10.46 -4.42 6.89
N GLY A 142 9.93 -4.85 8.04
CA GLY A 142 8.55 -4.55 8.45
C GLY A 142 8.29 -3.04 8.57
N MET A 143 9.27 -2.29 9.10
CA MET A 143 9.18 -0.82 9.18
C MET A 143 9.33 -0.14 7.82
N LEU A 144 10.24 -0.64 6.96
CA LEU A 144 10.50 -0.05 5.65
C LEU A 144 9.50 -0.44 4.56
N GLN A 145 8.71 -1.51 4.79
CA GLN A 145 7.79 -2.09 3.82
C GLN A 145 6.85 -1.06 3.20
N MET A 146 6.32 -0.13 4.01
CA MET A 146 5.41 0.90 3.51
C MET A 146 6.08 1.86 2.51
N PHE A 147 7.33 2.25 2.78
CA PHE A 147 8.11 3.11 1.89
C PHE A 147 8.46 2.38 0.59
N TRP A 148 8.87 1.10 0.70
CA TRP A 148 9.17 0.27 -0.46
C TRP A 148 7.97 0.07 -1.39
N LEU A 149 6.78 -0.13 -0.82
CA LEU A 149 5.58 -0.35 -1.60
C LEU A 149 5.13 0.96 -2.30
N THR A 150 5.33 2.12 -1.67
CA THR A 150 5.14 3.42 -2.32
C THR A 150 6.16 3.65 -3.45
N ASN A 151 7.44 3.36 -3.23
CA ASN A 151 8.48 3.46 -4.26
C ASN A 151 8.23 2.52 -5.45
N LEU A 152 7.80 1.29 -5.17
CA LEU A 152 7.40 0.32 -6.18
C LEU A 152 6.24 0.86 -7.02
N GLY A 153 5.22 1.44 -6.39
CA GLY A 153 4.08 2.04 -7.10
C GLY A 153 4.50 3.20 -8.02
N MET A 154 5.43 4.06 -7.57
CA MET A 154 5.96 5.14 -8.40
C MET A 154 6.75 4.60 -9.60
N ASN A 155 7.54 3.54 -9.41
CA ASN A 155 8.26 2.88 -10.51
C ASN A 155 7.30 2.22 -11.50
N GLN A 156 6.21 1.59 -11.04
CA GLN A 156 5.20 1.00 -11.91
C GLN A 156 4.52 2.06 -12.79
N GLN A 157 4.22 3.24 -12.22
CA GLN A 157 3.66 4.36 -12.98
C GLN A 157 4.66 4.88 -14.03
N ALA A 158 5.93 5.06 -13.66
CA ALA A 158 6.97 5.49 -14.60
C ALA A 158 7.17 4.46 -15.73
N LEU A 159 7.20 3.17 -15.40
CA LEU A 159 7.33 2.09 -16.38
C LEU A 159 6.14 2.03 -17.34
N ALA A 160 4.91 2.19 -16.84
CA ALA A 160 3.70 2.24 -17.68
C ALA A 160 3.72 3.44 -18.66
N GLN A 161 4.45 4.51 -18.33
CA GLN A 161 4.65 5.69 -19.16
C GLN A 161 5.91 5.60 -20.04
N GLY A 162 6.67 4.51 -19.96
CA GLY A 162 7.95 4.35 -20.68
C GLY A 162 9.08 5.26 -20.17
N ALA A 163 8.93 5.84 -18.98
CA ALA A 163 9.90 6.73 -18.35
C ALA A 163 10.97 5.92 -17.56
N PRO A 164 12.16 6.49 -17.31
CA PRO A 164 13.18 5.85 -16.47
C PRO A 164 12.67 5.65 -15.04
N LEU A 165 13.07 4.55 -14.39
CA LEU A 165 12.64 4.21 -13.04
C LEU A 165 13.30 5.16 -12.02
N PRO A 166 12.53 5.94 -11.26
CA PRO A 166 13.08 6.95 -10.34
C PRO A 166 13.68 6.36 -9.06
N HIS A 167 13.15 5.25 -8.55
CA HIS A 167 13.57 4.69 -7.26
C HIS A 167 14.30 3.36 -7.44
N ILE A 168 15.54 3.28 -6.96
CA ILE A 168 16.31 2.04 -6.98
C ILE A 168 15.97 1.20 -5.73
N PHE A 169 15.68 1.84 -4.59
CA PHE A 169 15.42 1.15 -3.34
C PHE A 169 13.91 0.90 -3.12
N TYR A 170 13.46 -0.18 -3.74
CA TYR A 170 12.21 -0.87 -3.43
C TYR A 170 12.59 -2.31 -3.06
N GLY A 171 11.88 -2.97 -2.14
CA GLY A 171 12.29 -4.23 -1.48
C GLY A 171 12.85 -5.33 -2.40
N GLY A 172 12.49 -5.30 -3.69
CA GLY A 172 13.08 -6.10 -4.75
C GLY A 172 14.61 -6.05 -4.88
N VAL A 173 15.32 -4.96 -4.56
CA VAL A 173 16.80 -4.98 -4.66
C VAL A 173 17.45 -5.88 -3.60
N LEU A 174 16.91 -5.87 -2.38
CA LEU A 174 17.37 -6.76 -1.32
C LEU A 174 16.98 -8.21 -1.62
N ASP A 175 15.76 -8.41 -2.12
CA ASP A 175 15.24 -9.74 -2.47
C ASP A 175 15.88 -10.32 -3.72
N VAL A 176 16.23 -9.52 -4.74
CA VAL A 176 16.96 -9.98 -5.94
C VAL A 176 18.34 -10.50 -5.56
N LEU A 177 19.01 -9.93 -4.56
CA LEU A 177 20.28 -10.47 -4.07
C LEU A 177 20.12 -11.84 -3.38
N HIS A 178 18.95 -12.10 -2.78
CA HIS A 178 18.59 -13.39 -2.19
C HIS A 178 18.03 -14.37 -3.25
N CYS A 179 17.33 -13.86 -4.26
CA CYS A 179 16.76 -14.60 -5.38
C CYS A 179 17.86 -15.05 -6.34
N ASP A 180 18.85 -14.20 -6.66
CA ASP A 180 20.04 -14.58 -7.43
C ASP A 180 20.81 -15.71 -6.74
N ARG A 181 20.93 -15.66 -5.40
CA ARG A 181 21.52 -16.77 -4.61
C ARG A 181 20.69 -18.05 -4.64
N ARG A 182 19.37 -17.97 -4.80
CA ARG A 182 18.46 -19.13 -4.87
C ARG A 182 18.39 -19.71 -6.29
N LEU A 183 18.34 -18.86 -7.31
CA LEU A 183 18.41 -19.21 -8.73
C LEU A 183 19.76 -19.83 -9.09
N ARG A 184 20.88 -19.31 -8.57
CA ARG A 184 22.21 -19.93 -8.73
C ARG A 184 22.36 -21.29 -8.05
N ARG A 185 21.51 -21.64 -7.08
CA ARG A 185 21.49 -22.98 -6.47
C ARG A 185 20.67 -24.00 -7.26
N HIS A 186 19.66 -23.54 -8.00
CA HIS A 186 18.82 -24.41 -8.83
C HIS A 186 19.25 -24.47 -10.30
N HIS A 187 19.94 -23.44 -10.79
CA HIS A 187 20.47 -23.37 -12.14
C HIS A 187 21.97 -23.01 -12.10
N GLY A 188 22.81 -24.05 -12.16
CA GLY A 188 24.20 -23.90 -12.59
C GLY A 188 24.24 -23.71 -14.11
N ALA A 189 23.80 -22.56 -14.63
CA ALA A 189 24.01 -22.18 -16.02
C ALA A 189 23.70 -20.70 -16.23
N GLY A 190 24.55 -20.02 -16.99
CA GLY A 190 24.63 -18.57 -17.07
C GLY A 190 23.37 -17.89 -17.61
N TYR A 191 22.90 -16.90 -16.87
CA TYR A 191 22.34 -15.68 -17.42
C TYR A 191 23.02 -14.51 -16.72
N LEU A 192 24.25 -14.24 -17.17
CA LEU A 192 24.89 -12.95 -16.95
C LEU A 192 24.03 -11.89 -17.62
N LEU A 193 23.66 -10.86 -16.84
CA LEU A 193 23.31 -9.51 -17.29
C LEU A 193 22.85 -9.40 -18.74
N SER A 194 21.54 -9.47 -18.98
CA SER A 194 20.94 -8.57 -19.98
C SER A 194 20.74 -7.21 -19.32
N ALA A 195 21.85 -6.51 -19.08
CA ALA A 195 21.83 -5.07 -19.12
C ALA A 195 21.46 -4.71 -20.57
N GLN A 196 20.17 -4.59 -20.87
CA GLN A 196 19.75 -4.01 -22.14
C GLN A 196 19.95 -2.49 -22.02
N PRO A 197 20.82 -1.91 -22.86
CA PRO A 197 21.01 -0.47 -22.88
C PRO A 197 19.72 0.18 -23.39
N LEU A 198 19.33 1.28 -22.75
CA LEU A 198 18.28 2.19 -23.23
C LEU A 198 18.64 2.65 -24.65
N GLY A 199 17.91 2.17 -25.65
CA GLY A 199 18.01 2.57 -27.06
C GLY A 199 16.62 2.85 -27.66
N PRO A 200 16.47 3.84 -28.55
CA PRO A 200 15.19 4.52 -28.80
C PRO A 200 14.35 3.90 -29.93
N SER A 201 14.07 2.59 -29.86
CA SER A 201 13.19 1.94 -30.84
C SER A 201 12.72 0.56 -30.35
N ALA A 202 11.81 0.53 -29.38
CA ALA A 202 11.03 -0.67 -29.06
C ALA A 202 9.75 -0.68 -29.90
N VAL A 203 9.82 -1.37 -31.04
CA VAL A 203 8.67 -1.78 -31.85
C VAL A 203 8.02 -2.99 -31.18
N TYR A 204 6.69 -2.92 -31.00
CA TYR A 204 5.79 -3.96 -30.48
C TYR A 204 5.94 -5.33 -31.17
N TRP A 205 5.64 -6.42 -30.47
CA TRP A 205 4.56 -7.34 -30.91
C TRP A 205 3.96 -8.18 -29.76
N PRO A 206 2.62 -8.35 -29.71
CA PRO A 206 1.87 -9.23 -28.82
C PRO A 206 1.43 -10.56 -29.49
N SER A 207 0.77 -11.43 -28.71
CA SER A 207 -0.18 -12.48 -29.14
C SER A 207 0.31 -13.91 -29.39
N GLU A 208 -0.61 -14.80 -29.02
CA GLU A 208 -0.53 -16.24 -28.81
C GLU A 208 -0.34 -17.10 -30.06
N ARG A 209 0.07 -18.35 -29.83
CA ARG A 209 -0.18 -19.62 -30.56
C ARG A 209 0.90 -20.58 -30.02
N GLY A 210 0.60 -21.67 -29.30
CA GLY A 210 -0.32 -22.74 -29.64
C GLY A 210 0.52 -24.04 -29.72
N THR A 211 -0.10 -25.15 -29.31
CA THR A 211 0.29 -26.56 -29.53
C THR A 211 1.38 -27.19 -28.64
N GLU A 212 0.95 -27.99 -27.65
CA GLU A 212 1.53 -29.33 -27.40
C GLU A 212 1.59 -30.13 -28.73
N PRO A 213 2.55 -31.06 -28.95
CA PRO A 213 2.37 -32.43 -28.45
C PRO A 213 3.66 -33.26 -28.17
N VAL A 214 3.39 -34.42 -27.56
CA VAL A 214 4.16 -35.69 -27.37
C VAL A 214 5.09 -35.79 -26.16
#